data_AF-A0A094HTM0-F1
#
_entry.id   AF-A0A094HTM0-F1
#
_cell.length_a   1.000
_cell.length_b   1.000
_cell.length_c   1.000
_cell.angle_alpha   90.00
_cell.angle_beta   90.00
_cell.angle_gamma   90.00
#
_symmetry.space_group_name_H-M   'P 1'
#
loop_
_entity.id
_entity.type
_entity.pdbx_description
1 polymer ?
#
loop_
_entity_poly.entity_id
_entity_poly.type
_entity_poly.pdbx_seq_one_letter_code
_entity_poly.pdbx_strand_id
1 'polypeptide(L)'
;MASLGWSYRDTPYDPYWGPTSSKANFCEEDYIVTRYIAELVNTLTNLTYILYAIHGIYKNWGRKDAFLRNIPYLGIMGVGFGSAVFHATNKYYTQWADDLSMLLATATVMHRVYTYDDTPLHAVLKGLGLAAFLTVFSVWHCLSDEIVGHSILFGVMVVLVGTKTRSIISHRVEDPAVKKEVRKLVRWGSVIFISGYVIWNIDNITCSWLTQAKRTIGMPLSFLLELHGWWHIFTGIGAYIFIALVEYLTSEEAGEPLAGRFAWPIDLFLRRPRSTPNIIRTGYGTLSAAPENID
;
A
#
# COMPACT_ATOMS: atom_id res chain seq x y z
N MET A 1 3.60 -0.82 -41.41
CA MET A 1 3.26 -1.23 -40.03
C MET A 1 2.97 0.05 -39.27
N ALA A 2 1.75 0.26 -38.78
CA ALA A 2 1.47 1.41 -37.92
C ALA A 2 2.29 1.24 -36.64
N SER A 3 3.12 2.24 -36.30
CA SER A 3 3.75 2.26 -34.98
C SER A 3 2.64 2.38 -33.95
N LEU A 4 2.53 1.43 -33.03
CA LEU A 4 1.59 1.50 -31.90
C LEU A 4 1.94 2.61 -30.89
N GLY A 5 2.95 3.42 -31.18
CA GLY A 5 3.43 4.51 -30.34
C GLY A 5 3.30 5.88 -30.99
N TRP A 6 3.30 6.90 -30.15
CA TRP A 6 3.29 8.31 -30.52
C TRP A 6 4.43 9.06 -29.81
N SER A 7 4.80 10.23 -30.33
CA SER A 7 5.87 11.04 -29.73
C SER A 7 5.49 11.50 -28.34
N TYR A 8 6.46 11.45 -27.41
CA TYR A 8 6.36 12.26 -26.21
C TYR A 8 6.41 13.73 -26.65
N ARG A 9 5.43 14.54 -26.24
CA ARG A 9 5.33 15.91 -26.72
C ARG A 9 6.47 16.77 -26.17
N ASP A 10 6.88 17.77 -26.94
CA ASP A 10 7.84 18.78 -26.44
C ASP A 10 7.14 19.85 -25.60
N THR A 11 5.85 20.09 -25.85
CA THR A 11 5.04 21.08 -25.15
C THR A 11 3.78 20.46 -24.54
N PRO A 12 3.47 20.78 -23.27
CA PRO A 12 2.25 20.31 -22.63
C PRO A 12 1.00 20.95 -23.23
N TYR A 13 -0.17 20.43 -22.87
CA TYR A 13 -1.45 21.06 -23.16
C TYR A 13 -1.71 22.22 -22.19
N ASP A 14 -2.59 23.16 -22.57
CA ASP A 14 -3.06 24.20 -21.66
C ASP A 14 -3.79 23.57 -20.46
N PRO A 15 -3.36 23.85 -19.22
CA PRO A 15 -3.83 23.14 -18.03
C PRO A 15 -5.28 23.49 -17.72
N TYR A 16 -6.15 22.48 -17.63
CA TYR A 16 -7.57 22.69 -17.29
C TYR A 16 -7.75 23.26 -15.88
N TRP A 17 -6.97 22.78 -14.92
CA TRP A 17 -7.02 23.25 -13.52
C TRP A 17 -6.21 24.53 -13.28
N GLY A 18 -5.66 25.15 -14.33
CA GLY A 18 -4.73 26.28 -14.21
C GLY A 18 -3.31 25.85 -13.81
N PRO A 19 -2.39 26.80 -13.58
CA PRO A 19 -0.98 26.52 -13.32
C PRO A 19 -0.76 25.73 -12.03
N THR A 20 0.31 24.93 -11.99
CA THR A 20 0.74 24.18 -10.80
C THR A 20 0.97 25.13 -9.63
N SER A 21 0.39 24.82 -8.48
CA SER A 21 0.52 25.61 -7.24
C SER A 21 0.97 24.77 -6.05
N SER A 22 1.10 23.46 -6.21
CA SER A 22 1.68 22.57 -5.21
C SER A 22 3.16 22.83 -5.00
N LYS A 23 3.64 22.48 -3.82
CA LYS A 23 5.06 22.53 -3.47
C LYS A 23 5.82 21.33 -4.03
N ALA A 24 5.17 20.16 -4.05
CA ALA A 24 5.68 18.99 -4.75
C ALA A 24 5.23 18.98 -6.22
N ASN A 25 6.15 18.57 -7.09
CA ASN A 25 5.93 18.29 -8.51
C ASN A 25 6.97 17.23 -8.93
N PHE A 26 6.53 16.15 -9.58
CA PHE A 26 7.39 14.99 -9.87
C PHE A 26 7.85 14.98 -11.33
N CYS A 27 8.53 13.90 -11.75
CA CYS A 27 9.17 13.88 -13.06
C CYS A 27 8.26 13.58 -14.24
N GLU A 28 7.02 13.16 -13.99
CA GLU A 28 6.00 13.09 -15.03
C GLU A 28 5.62 14.51 -15.44
N GLU A 29 5.74 14.85 -16.73
CA GLU A 29 5.49 16.21 -17.17
C GLU A 29 4.01 16.57 -17.13
N ASP A 30 3.71 17.67 -16.42
CA ASP A 30 2.39 18.25 -16.25
C ASP A 30 1.63 18.40 -17.59
N TYR A 31 0.45 17.81 -17.67
CA TYR A 31 -0.50 17.90 -18.77
C TYR A 31 0.11 17.50 -20.12
N ILE A 32 1.09 16.58 -20.14
CA ILE A 32 1.75 16.16 -21.38
C ILE A 32 0.90 15.19 -22.21
N VAL A 33 0.08 14.36 -21.55
CA VAL A 33 -0.79 13.38 -22.22
C VAL A 33 -2.19 13.94 -22.46
N THR A 34 -2.70 14.74 -21.51
CA THR A 34 -4.05 15.30 -21.56
C THR A 34 -4.11 16.63 -20.81
N ARG A 35 -5.03 17.52 -21.22
CA ARG A 35 -5.27 18.79 -20.53
C ARG A 35 -5.95 18.67 -19.16
N TYR A 36 -6.53 17.51 -18.84
CA TYR A 36 -7.40 17.33 -17.66
C TYR A 36 -6.71 16.71 -16.45
N ILE A 37 -5.61 16.00 -16.67
CA ILE A 37 -4.85 15.27 -15.64
C ILE A 37 -3.40 15.70 -15.80
N ALA A 38 -2.82 16.30 -14.76
CA ALA A 38 -1.44 16.81 -14.80
C ALA A 38 -0.44 15.67 -14.99
N GLU A 39 -0.45 14.68 -14.10
CA GLU A 39 0.48 13.55 -14.16
C GLU A 39 -0.34 12.25 -14.33
N LEU A 40 -0.56 11.82 -15.58
CA LEU A 40 -1.50 10.73 -15.89
C LEU A 40 -1.12 9.39 -15.24
N VAL A 41 0.14 8.99 -15.34
CA VAL A 41 0.62 7.71 -14.81
C VAL A 41 0.61 7.77 -13.28
N ASN A 42 1.07 8.86 -12.68
CA ASN A 42 1.02 9.08 -11.23
C ASN A 42 -0.43 9.08 -10.71
N THR A 43 -1.39 9.67 -11.43
CA THR A 43 -2.81 9.59 -11.08
C THR A 43 -3.36 8.18 -11.17
N LEU A 44 -3.12 7.45 -12.26
CA LEU A 44 -3.75 6.13 -12.49
C LEU A 44 -3.15 5.03 -11.61
N THR A 45 -1.86 5.11 -11.31
CA THR A 45 -1.17 4.11 -10.47
C THR A 45 -1.71 4.05 -9.03
N ASN A 46 -2.38 5.12 -8.57
CA ASN A 46 -3.09 5.18 -7.30
C ASN A 46 -4.30 4.23 -7.20
N LEU A 47 -4.82 3.73 -8.33
CA LEU A 47 -5.80 2.64 -8.33
C LEU A 47 -5.29 1.40 -7.57
N THR A 48 -3.96 1.22 -7.47
CA THR A 48 -3.36 0.14 -6.69
C THR A 48 -3.84 0.16 -5.23
N TYR A 49 -3.78 1.31 -4.56
CA TYR A 49 -4.24 1.45 -3.18
C TYR A 49 -5.74 1.12 -3.05
N ILE A 50 -6.55 1.67 -3.97
CA ILE A 50 -8.00 1.53 -3.96
C ILE A 50 -8.40 0.06 -4.14
N LEU A 51 -7.79 -0.64 -5.11
CA LEU A 51 -8.10 -2.04 -5.39
C LEU A 51 -7.73 -2.97 -4.23
N TYR A 52 -6.56 -2.77 -3.61
CA TYR A 52 -6.18 -3.55 -2.42
C TYR A 52 -7.08 -3.26 -1.22
N ALA A 53 -7.49 -2.00 -1.03
CA ALA A 53 -8.43 -1.63 0.01
C ALA A 53 -9.79 -2.31 -0.18
N ILE A 54 -10.35 -2.26 -1.41
CA ILE A 54 -11.60 -2.94 -1.76
C ILE A 54 -11.49 -4.44 -1.49
N HIS A 55 -10.38 -5.07 -1.90
CA HIS A 55 -10.15 -6.49 -1.65
C HIS A 55 -10.17 -6.84 -0.15
N GLY A 56 -9.45 -6.06 0.68
CA GLY A 56 -9.41 -6.27 2.12
C GLY A 56 -10.79 -6.10 2.79
N ILE A 57 -11.51 -5.05 2.41
CA ILE A 57 -12.87 -4.78 2.89
C ILE A 57 -13.83 -5.92 2.51
N TYR A 58 -13.75 -6.39 1.27
CA TYR A 58 -14.55 -7.51 0.78
C TYR A 58 -14.28 -8.80 1.56
N LYS A 59 -13.01 -9.09 1.89
CA LYS A 59 -12.63 -10.24 2.71
C LYS A 59 -13.17 -10.19 4.14
N ASN A 60 -13.45 -8.99 4.65
CA ASN A 60 -14.02 -8.80 5.98
C ASN A 60 -15.56 -8.82 5.98
N TRP A 61 -16.20 -9.00 4.82
CA TRP A 61 -17.66 -9.06 4.73
C TRP A 61 -18.25 -10.16 5.62
N GLY A 62 -19.27 -9.82 6.41
CA GLY A 62 -19.96 -10.75 7.31
C GLY A 62 -19.25 -11.05 8.63
N ARG A 63 -18.04 -10.50 8.88
CA ARG A 63 -17.35 -10.65 10.17
C ARG A 63 -17.95 -9.70 11.22
N LYS A 64 -18.08 -10.14 12.47
CA LYS A 64 -18.66 -9.34 13.56
C LYS A 64 -17.85 -8.07 13.87
N ASP A 65 -16.54 -8.11 13.67
CA ASP A 65 -15.59 -7.03 13.91
C ASP A 65 -15.18 -6.30 12.61
N ALA A 66 -15.93 -6.50 11.52
CA ALA A 66 -15.60 -5.98 10.19
C ALA A 66 -15.34 -4.48 10.17
N PHE A 67 -16.12 -3.69 10.93
CA PHE A 67 -15.94 -2.25 10.98
C PHE A 67 -14.52 -1.87 11.43
N LEU A 68 -14.05 -2.41 12.56
CA LEU A 68 -12.72 -2.10 13.11
C LEU A 68 -11.60 -2.63 12.21
N ARG A 69 -11.79 -3.81 11.59
CA ARG A 69 -10.83 -4.36 10.62
C ARG A 69 -10.72 -3.50 9.36
N ASN A 70 -11.80 -2.85 8.98
CA ASN A 70 -11.86 -2.08 7.74
C ASN A 70 -11.28 -0.67 7.85
N ILE A 71 -11.07 -0.13 9.06
CA ILE A 71 -10.53 1.23 9.25
C ILE A 71 -9.18 1.42 8.53
N PRO A 72 -8.16 0.53 8.68
CA PRO A 72 -6.91 0.66 7.94
C PRO A 72 -7.05 0.58 6.42
N TYR A 73 -7.95 -0.27 5.90
CA TYR A 73 -8.20 -0.35 4.45
C TYR A 73 -8.88 0.92 3.93
N LEU A 74 -9.82 1.50 4.69
CA LEU A 74 -10.38 2.82 4.37
C LEU A 74 -9.29 3.91 4.40
N GLY A 75 -8.32 3.80 5.31
CA GLY A 75 -7.15 4.67 5.35
C GLY A 75 -6.36 4.65 4.04
N ILE A 76 -5.91 3.47 3.57
CA ILE A 76 -5.17 3.39 2.30
C ILE A 76 -6.04 3.69 1.08
N MET A 77 -7.36 3.45 1.13
CA MET A 77 -8.27 3.92 0.09
C MET A 77 -8.29 5.45 0.03
N GLY A 78 -8.27 6.11 1.19
CA GLY A 78 -8.13 7.55 1.32
C GLY A 78 -6.83 8.07 0.69
N VAL A 79 -5.71 7.36 0.90
CA VAL A 79 -4.43 7.65 0.23
C VAL A 79 -4.57 7.59 -1.29
N GLY A 80 -5.16 6.51 -1.81
CA GLY A 80 -5.37 6.38 -3.25
C GLY A 80 -6.20 7.51 -3.86
N PHE A 81 -7.28 7.94 -3.18
CA PHE A 81 -8.08 9.07 -3.66
C PHE A 81 -7.37 10.41 -3.52
N GLY A 82 -6.75 10.68 -2.36
CA GLY A 82 -6.03 11.93 -2.10
C GLY A 82 -4.89 12.13 -3.09
N SER A 83 -4.04 11.12 -3.24
CA SER A 83 -2.93 11.12 -4.19
C SER A 83 -3.40 11.22 -5.64
N ALA A 84 -4.42 10.47 -6.05
CA ALA A 84 -4.95 10.58 -7.42
C ALA A 84 -5.46 12.00 -7.73
N VAL A 85 -6.19 12.62 -6.81
CA VAL A 85 -6.69 14.00 -6.97
C VAL A 85 -5.53 15.01 -6.98
N PHE A 86 -4.51 14.80 -6.16
CA PHE A 86 -3.30 15.61 -6.18
C PHE A 86 -2.62 15.57 -7.55
N HIS A 87 -2.19 14.39 -8.00
CA HIS A 87 -1.50 14.22 -9.29
C HIS A 87 -2.36 14.63 -10.50
N ALA A 88 -3.69 14.59 -10.38
CA ALA A 88 -4.55 15.04 -11.46
C ALA A 88 -4.57 16.56 -11.62
N THR A 89 -4.31 17.31 -10.55
CA THR A 89 -4.55 18.76 -10.49
C THR A 89 -3.29 19.59 -10.19
N ASN A 90 -2.30 19.01 -9.50
CA ASN A 90 -1.09 19.65 -9.00
C ASN A 90 -1.38 20.97 -8.26
N LYS A 91 -2.34 20.91 -7.33
CA LYS A 91 -2.75 22.03 -6.49
C LYS A 91 -2.33 21.85 -5.05
N TYR A 92 -2.10 23.00 -4.42
CA TYR A 92 -1.75 23.09 -3.01
C TYR A 92 -2.73 22.34 -2.08
N TYR A 93 -4.02 22.62 -2.17
CA TYR A 93 -5.03 22.00 -1.31
C TYR A 93 -5.22 20.50 -1.57
N THR A 94 -4.95 20.05 -2.79
CA THR A 94 -5.02 18.62 -3.13
C THR A 94 -3.76 17.89 -2.68
N GLN A 95 -2.61 18.57 -2.65
CA GLN A 95 -1.39 18.05 -2.02
C GLN A 95 -1.63 17.78 -0.53
N TRP A 96 -2.32 18.68 0.18
CA TRP A 96 -2.72 18.42 1.57
C TRP A 96 -3.57 17.15 1.71
N ALA A 97 -4.48 16.90 0.76
CA ALA A 97 -5.30 15.70 0.80
C ALA A 97 -4.44 14.43 0.68
N ASP A 98 -3.41 14.44 -0.17
CA ASP A 98 -2.44 13.35 -0.26
C ASP A 98 -1.61 13.22 1.04
N ASP A 99 -0.87 14.26 1.40
CA ASP A 99 0.04 14.30 2.57
C ASP A 99 -0.69 13.88 3.86
N LEU A 100 -1.87 14.46 4.13
CA LEU A 100 -2.62 14.16 5.36
C LEU A 100 -3.25 12.77 5.35
N SER A 101 -3.66 12.26 4.18
CA SER A 101 -4.22 10.91 4.07
C SER A 101 -3.19 9.84 4.42
N MET A 102 -1.92 10.02 4.05
CA MET A 102 -0.83 9.10 4.40
C MET A 102 -0.62 9.03 5.92
N LEU A 103 -0.62 10.18 6.60
CA LEU A 103 -0.50 10.25 8.06
C LEU A 103 -1.70 9.60 8.74
N LEU A 104 -2.92 9.91 8.29
CA LEU A 104 -4.14 9.34 8.83
C LEU A 104 -4.17 7.81 8.65
N ALA A 105 -3.88 7.31 7.45
CA ALA A 105 -3.83 5.88 7.16
C ALA A 105 -2.83 5.18 8.09
N THR A 106 -1.63 5.72 8.24
CA THR A 106 -0.60 5.17 9.13
C THR A 106 -1.05 5.20 10.59
N ALA A 107 -1.73 6.27 11.02
CA ALA A 107 -2.29 6.37 12.37
C ALA A 107 -3.32 5.29 12.67
N THR A 108 -4.17 4.91 11.70
CA THR A 108 -5.14 3.82 11.92
C THR A 108 -4.45 2.48 12.17
N VAL A 109 -3.36 2.18 11.44
CA VAL A 109 -2.55 0.98 11.67
C VAL A 109 -1.81 1.06 13.01
N MET A 110 -1.24 2.23 13.33
CA MET A 110 -0.57 2.48 14.60
C MET A 110 -1.52 2.28 15.76
N HIS A 111 -2.71 2.88 15.72
CA HIS A 111 -3.73 2.71 16.74
C HIS A 111 -4.04 1.23 16.94
N ARG A 112 -4.24 0.46 15.86
CA ARG A 112 -4.51 -0.97 15.94
C ARG A 112 -3.40 -1.76 16.63
N VAL A 113 -2.13 -1.59 16.24
CA VAL A 113 -1.02 -2.36 16.83
C VAL A 113 -0.71 -1.99 18.28
N TYR A 114 -1.07 -0.79 18.73
CA TYR A 114 -0.83 -0.33 20.11
C TYR A 114 -2.03 -0.50 21.05
N THR A 115 -3.18 -0.97 20.54
CA THR A 115 -4.43 -1.09 21.32
C THR A 115 -5.16 -2.43 21.16
N TYR A 116 -4.66 -3.37 20.36
CA TYR A 116 -5.36 -4.64 20.12
C TYR A 116 -5.59 -5.49 21.39
N ASP A 117 -4.73 -5.35 22.39
CA ASP A 117 -4.75 -6.03 23.69
C ASP A 117 -5.08 -5.09 24.86
N ASP A 118 -5.57 -3.88 24.58
CA ASP A 118 -5.94 -2.89 25.59
C ASP A 118 -7.42 -3.00 26.04
N THR A 119 -7.74 -2.35 27.16
CA THR A 119 -9.14 -2.07 27.53
C THR A 119 -9.77 -1.05 26.57
N PRO A 120 -11.10 -1.07 26.36
CA PRO A 120 -11.77 -0.12 25.47
C PRO A 120 -11.48 1.35 25.82
N LEU A 121 -11.40 1.67 27.11
CA LEU A 121 -11.08 3.02 27.57
C LEU A 121 -9.67 3.46 27.14
N HIS A 122 -8.65 2.62 27.37
CA HIS A 122 -7.28 2.94 26.96
C HIS A 122 -7.14 3.05 25.44
N ALA A 123 -7.83 2.17 24.69
CA ALA A 123 -7.85 2.24 23.24
C ALA A 123 -8.43 3.57 22.74
N VAL A 124 -9.54 4.04 23.33
CA VAL A 124 -10.15 5.33 23.01
C VAL A 124 -9.22 6.49 23.38
N LEU A 125 -8.65 6.49 24.59
CA LEU A 125 -7.75 7.57 25.04
C LEU A 125 -6.50 7.68 24.16
N LYS A 126 -5.86 6.55 23.80
CA LYS A 126 -4.74 6.53 22.86
C LYS A 126 -5.16 7.04 21.47
N GLY A 127 -6.35 6.67 21.01
CA GLY A 127 -6.91 7.15 19.74
C GLY A 127 -7.15 8.66 19.74
N LEU A 128 -7.76 9.20 20.80
CA LEU A 128 -7.97 10.65 20.95
C LEU A 128 -6.65 11.41 21.05
N GLY A 129 -5.66 10.88 21.78
CA GLY A 129 -4.32 11.47 21.85
C GLY A 129 -3.62 11.50 20.50
N LEU A 130 -3.68 10.41 19.73
CA LEU A 130 -3.12 10.34 18.38
C LEU A 130 -3.83 11.30 17.42
N ALA A 131 -5.16 11.36 17.47
CA ALA A 131 -5.96 12.27 16.66
C ALA A 131 -5.65 13.74 16.98
N ALA A 132 -5.55 14.10 18.27
CA ALA A 132 -5.19 15.46 18.68
C ALA A 132 -3.78 15.83 18.20
N PHE A 133 -2.79 14.94 18.39
CA PHE A 133 -1.43 15.15 17.90
C PHE A 133 -1.39 15.35 16.37
N LEU A 134 -2.01 14.46 15.61
CA LEU A 134 -2.04 14.59 14.15
C LEU A 134 -2.81 15.82 13.70
N THR A 135 -3.86 16.24 14.39
CA THR A 135 -4.58 17.48 14.06
C THR A 135 -3.67 18.70 14.23
N VAL A 136 -2.96 18.81 15.35
CA VAL A 136 -2.01 19.91 15.59
C VAL A 136 -0.90 19.89 14.55
N PHE A 137 -0.33 18.73 14.26
CA PHE A 137 0.70 18.57 13.23
C PHE A 137 0.18 18.96 11.84
N SER A 138 -1.02 18.50 11.47
CA SER A 138 -1.64 18.78 10.17
C SER A 138 -1.91 20.26 9.99
N VAL A 139 -2.40 20.95 11.02
CA VAL A 139 -2.59 22.41 10.99
C VAL A 139 -1.24 23.11 10.79
N TRP A 140 -0.20 22.72 11.52
CA TRP A 140 1.13 23.28 11.33
C TRP A 140 1.68 23.04 9.91
N HIS A 141 1.58 21.80 9.41
CA HIS A 141 2.02 21.41 8.07
C HIS A 141 1.31 22.24 6.98
N CYS A 142 -0.02 22.35 7.05
CA CYS A 142 -0.80 23.14 6.10
C CYS A 142 -0.55 24.66 6.19
N LEU A 143 -0.23 25.18 7.38
CA LEU A 143 0.06 26.62 7.54
C LEU A 143 1.49 27.00 7.15
N SER A 144 2.45 26.08 7.35
CA SER A 144 3.86 26.32 7.07
C SER A 144 4.27 25.98 5.63
N ASP A 145 3.38 25.36 4.86
CA ASP A 145 3.62 24.93 3.47
C ASP A 145 4.97 24.20 3.38
N GLU A 146 5.14 23.13 4.16
CA GLU A 146 6.39 22.38 4.29
C GLU A 146 6.17 20.91 3.93
N ILE A 147 7.18 20.20 3.40
CA ILE A 147 7.06 18.76 3.06
C ILE A 147 8.01 17.85 3.84
N VAL A 148 9.02 18.44 4.49
CA VAL A 148 10.11 17.70 5.14
C VAL A 148 9.64 17.14 6.49
N GLY A 149 8.95 17.96 7.28
CA GLY A 149 8.31 17.57 8.52
C GLY A 149 7.29 16.46 8.30
N HIS A 150 6.41 16.59 7.29
CA HIS A 150 5.51 15.50 6.88
C HIS A 150 6.29 14.20 6.63
N SER A 151 7.32 14.25 5.78
CA SER A 151 8.12 13.07 5.41
C SER A 151 8.81 12.44 6.62
N ILE A 152 9.36 13.25 7.53
CA ILE A 152 9.99 12.78 8.77
C ILE A 152 8.97 12.10 9.67
N LEU A 153 7.82 12.74 9.91
CA LEU A 153 6.78 12.17 10.76
C LEU A 153 6.26 10.85 10.19
N PHE A 154 5.96 10.82 8.88
CA PHE A 154 5.54 9.60 8.20
C PHE A 154 6.57 8.47 8.38
N GLY A 155 7.86 8.75 8.15
CA GLY A 155 8.94 7.78 8.35
C GLY A 155 9.04 7.29 9.80
N VAL A 156 8.94 8.18 10.78
CA VAL A 156 8.93 7.82 12.21
C VAL A 156 7.75 6.91 12.53
N MET A 157 6.55 7.25 12.04
CA MET A 157 5.36 6.44 12.27
C MET A 157 5.53 5.04 11.67
N VAL A 158 6.01 4.92 10.44
CA VAL A 158 6.28 3.61 9.79
C VAL A 158 7.27 2.77 10.62
N VAL A 159 8.35 3.36 11.12
CA VAL A 159 9.32 2.66 11.99
C VAL A 159 8.67 2.20 13.30
N LEU A 160 7.87 3.04 13.95
CA LEU A 160 7.16 2.68 15.18
C LEU A 160 6.15 1.53 14.95
N VAL A 161 5.36 1.58 13.87
CA VAL A 161 4.44 0.49 13.57
C VAL A 161 5.20 -0.79 13.23
N GLY A 162 6.29 -0.71 12.44
CA GLY A 162 7.12 -1.85 12.09
C GLY A 162 7.78 -2.52 13.31
N THR A 163 8.34 -1.73 14.22
CA THR A 163 8.94 -2.24 15.47
C THR A 163 7.91 -2.89 16.39
N LYS A 164 6.74 -2.26 16.57
CA LYS A 164 5.64 -2.84 17.35
C LYS A 164 5.10 -4.13 16.72
N THR A 165 4.92 -4.16 15.41
CA THR A 165 4.48 -5.35 14.66
C THR A 165 5.46 -6.51 14.86
N ARG A 166 6.77 -6.24 14.82
CA ARG A 166 7.80 -7.26 15.10
C ARG A 166 7.70 -7.83 16.52
N SER A 167 7.43 -6.98 17.51
CA SER A 167 7.18 -7.42 18.89
C SER A 167 5.94 -8.32 18.97
N ILE A 168 4.82 -7.94 18.32
CA ILE A 168 3.60 -8.76 18.30
C ILE A 168 3.88 -10.13 17.67
N ILE A 169 4.60 -10.20 16.56
CA ILE A 169 5.01 -11.47 15.93
C ILE A 169 5.78 -12.36 16.91
N SER A 170 6.70 -11.78 17.71
CA SER A 170 7.47 -12.59 18.66
C SER A 170 6.63 -13.16 19.79
N HIS A 171 5.57 -12.46 20.21
CA HIS A 171 4.71 -12.87 21.33
C HIS A 171 3.51 -13.73 20.92
N ARG A 172 2.95 -13.53 19.73
CA ARG A 172 1.68 -14.16 19.29
C ARG A 172 1.87 -15.32 18.31
N VAL A 173 3.06 -15.48 17.72
CA VAL A 173 3.34 -16.55 16.75
C VAL A 173 4.41 -17.48 17.31
N GLU A 174 3.94 -18.55 17.95
CA GLU A 174 4.76 -19.57 18.59
C GLU A 174 5.19 -20.67 17.61
N ASP A 175 4.26 -21.17 16.78
CA ASP A 175 4.54 -22.22 15.79
C ASP A 175 5.70 -21.80 14.86
N PRO A 176 6.83 -22.52 14.86
CA PRO A 176 7.97 -22.22 14.01
C PRO A 176 7.65 -22.18 12.50
N ALA A 177 6.71 -23.01 12.03
CA ALA A 177 6.30 -23.06 10.63
C ALA A 177 5.53 -21.79 10.23
N VAL A 178 4.53 -21.40 11.04
CA VAL A 178 3.77 -20.17 10.81
C VAL A 178 4.65 -18.94 10.96
N LYS A 179 5.54 -18.93 11.96
CA LYS A 179 6.52 -17.86 12.17
C LYS A 179 7.45 -17.68 10.96
N LYS A 180 7.83 -18.77 10.29
CA LYS A 180 8.62 -18.73 9.05
C LYS A 180 7.84 -18.08 7.91
N GLU A 181 6.56 -18.41 7.76
CA GLU A 181 5.68 -17.82 6.74
C GLU A 181 5.44 -16.32 7.01
N VAL A 182 5.13 -15.94 8.25
CA VAL A 182 4.98 -14.54 8.66
C VAL A 182 6.27 -13.74 8.42
N ARG A 183 7.44 -14.29 8.78
CA ARG A 183 8.73 -13.63 8.52
C ARG A 183 9.02 -13.48 7.03
N LYS A 184 8.64 -14.46 6.21
CA LYS A 184 8.75 -14.37 4.74
C LYS A 184 7.87 -13.22 4.23
N LEU A 185 6.63 -13.13 4.70
CA LEU A 185 5.70 -12.07 4.33
C LEU A 185 6.22 -10.68 4.72
N VAL A 186 6.69 -10.51 5.96
CA VAL A 186 7.32 -9.27 6.44
C VAL A 186 8.50 -8.89 5.55
N ARG A 187 9.41 -9.84 5.27
CA ARG A 187 10.59 -9.56 4.45
C ARG A 187 10.21 -9.08 3.06
N TRP A 188 9.31 -9.77 2.38
CA TRP A 188 8.89 -9.38 1.04
C TRP A 188 8.12 -8.06 1.03
N GLY A 189 7.21 -7.84 1.99
CA GLY A 189 6.52 -6.56 2.15
C GLY A 189 7.49 -5.39 2.36
N SER A 190 8.48 -5.57 3.24
CA SER A 190 9.53 -4.55 3.46
C SER A 190 10.39 -4.31 2.23
N VAL A 191 10.80 -5.36 1.51
CA VAL A 191 11.59 -5.22 0.27
C VAL A 191 10.79 -4.42 -0.77
N ILE A 192 9.53 -4.78 -1.01
CA ILE A 192 8.68 -4.08 -1.98
C ILE A 192 8.52 -2.61 -1.59
N PHE A 193 8.19 -2.32 -0.33
CA PHE A 193 8.02 -0.95 0.15
C PHE A 193 9.30 -0.11 0.03
N ILE A 194 10.45 -0.67 0.44
CA ILE A 194 11.76 0.00 0.35
C ILE A 194 12.16 0.19 -1.11
N SER A 195 11.92 -0.78 -1.99
CA SER A 195 12.15 -0.63 -3.43
C SER A 195 11.35 0.54 -4.00
N GLY A 196 10.10 0.72 -3.56
CA GLY A 196 9.33 1.92 -3.88
C GLY A 196 10.11 3.17 -3.47
N TYR A 197 10.54 3.25 -2.22
CA TYR A 197 11.22 4.45 -1.69
C TYR A 197 12.51 4.78 -2.45
N VAL A 198 13.26 3.74 -2.83
CA VAL A 198 14.46 3.90 -3.66
C VAL A 198 14.10 4.45 -5.04
N ILE A 199 13.08 3.91 -5.70
CA ILE A 199 12.62 4.37 -7.01
C ILE A 199 12.12 5.82 -6.95
N TRP A 200 11.38 6.18 -5.91
CA TRP A 200 10.95 7.56 -5.65
C TRP A 200 12.14 8.52 -5.54
N ASN A 201 13.22 8.14 -4.85
CA ASN A 201 14.42 8.98 -4.80
C ASN A 201 15.13 9.08 -6.16
N ILE A 202 15.15 7.99 -6.93
CA ILE A 202 15.73 8.00 -8.29
C ILE A 202 14.95 8.97 -9.19
N ASP A 203 13.61 8.96 -9.12
CA ASP A 203 12.74 9.91 -9.82
C ASP A 203 13.18 11.35 -9.53
N ASN A 204 13.17 11.74 -8.24
CA ASN A 204 13.53 13.09 -7.80
C ASN A 204 14.94 13.53 -8.22
N ILE A 205 15.93 12.63 -8.22
CA ILE A 205 17.34 12.98 -8.49
C ILE A 205 17.65 12.99 -9.99
N THR A 206 17.02 12.12 -10.78
CA THR A 206 17.39 11.87 -12.19
C THR A 206 16.38 12.38 -13.21
N CYS A 207 15.50 13.29 -12.78
CA CYS A 207 14.41 13.86 -13.56
C CYS A 207 14.79 14.28 -14.98
N SER A 208 15.84 15.11 -15.12
CA SER A 208 16.27 15.62 -16.43
C SER A 208 16.71 14.51 -17.39
N TRP A 209 17.32 13.44 -16.87
CA TRP A 209 17.71 12.27 -17.66
C TRP A 209 16.50 11.43 -18.04
N LEU A 210 15.59 11.16 -17.09
CA LEU A 210 14.35 10.42 -17.33
C LEU A 210 13.52 11.11 -18.43
N THR A 211 13.34 12.42 -18.33
CA THR A 211 12.61 13.27 -19.27
C THR A 211 13.18 13.22 -20.69
N GLN A 212 14.50 13.19 -20.85
CA GLN A 212 15.16 13.01 -22.16
C GLN A 212 14.98 11.58 -22.71
N ALA A 213 15.11 10.58 -21.84
CA ALA A 213 14.88 9.19 -22.21
C ALA A 213 13.43 8.96 -22.66
N LYS A 214 12.45 9.55 -21.96
CA LYS A 214 11.03 9.51 -22.33
C LYS A 214 10.76 10.09 -23.72
N ARG A 215 11.38 11.21 -24.08
CA ARG A 215 11.31 11.78 -25.45
C ARG A 215 11.89 10.89 -26.52
N THR A 216 13.01 10.22 -26.22
CA THR A 216 13.67 9.32 -27.17
C THR A 216 12.86 8.04 -27.40
N ILE A 217 12.25 7.51 -26.34
CA ILE A 217 11.48 6.25 -26.37
C ILE A 217 10.09 6.46 -26.99
N GLY A 218 9.44 7.59 -26.68
CA GLY A 218 8.06 7.86 -27.06
C GLY A 218 7.03 7.08 -26.22
N MET A 219 5.76 7.43 -26.40
CA MET A 219 4.65 6.81 -25.71
C MET A 219 4.10 5.61 -26.50
N PRO A 220 3.50 4.59 -25.84
CA PRO A 220 3.27 4.51 -24.39
C PRO A 220 4.46 3.93 -23.60
N LEU A 221 5.54 3.51 -24.25
CA LEU A 221 6.64 2.81 -23.58
C LEU A 221 7.37 3.71 -22.55
N SER A 222 7.40 5.03 -22.78
CA SER A 222 7.90 6.01 -21.82
C SER A 222 7.17 5.98 -20.46
N PHE A 223 5.94 5.45 -20.37
CA PHE A 223 5.23 5.31 -19.10
C PHE A 223 5.97 4.39 -18.12
N LEU A 224 6.81 3.47 -18.61
CA LEU A 224 7.65 2.64 -17.74
C LEU A 224 8.73 3.45 -17.01
N LEU A 225 9.05 4.65 -17.50
CA LEU A 225 10.03 5.57 -16.89
C LEU A 225 9.39 6.58 -15.93
N GLU A 226 8.06 6.56 -15.74
CA GLU A 226 7.39 7.37 -14.72
C GLU A 226 7.59 6.67 -13.37
N LEU A 227 8.77 6.89 -12.78
CA LEU A 227 9.25 6.18 -11.61
C LEU A 227 8.42 6.49 -10.35
N HIS A 228 7.89 7.71 -10.25
CA HIS A 228 6.93 8.04 -9.21
C HIS A 228 5.64 7.20 -9.27
N GLY A 229 5.19 6.81 -10.46
CA GLY A 229 4.06 5.90 -10.62
C GLY A 229 4.36 4.48 -10.09
N TRP A 230 5.60 4.01 -10.26
CA TRP A 230 6.06 2.75 -9.66
C TRP A 230 6.15 2.81 -8.13
N TRP A 231 6.48 3.98 -7.58
CA TRP A 231 6.40 4.21 -6.14
C TRP A 231 5.00 3.89 -5.62
N HIS A 232 3.93 4.46 -6.20
CA HIS A 232 2.55 4.16 -5.80
C HIS A 232 2.21 2.67 -5.84
N ILE A 233 2.63 1.98 -6.89
CA ILE A 233 2.38 0.54 -7.03
C ILE A 233 3.06 -0.22 -5.87
N PHE A 234 4.34 0.05 -5.64
CA PHE A 234 5.13 -0.68 -4.63
C PHE A 234 4.71 -0.36 -3.20
N THR A 235 4.50 0.90 -2.87
CA THR A 235 3.98 1.28 -1.55
C THR A 235 2.55 0.82 -1.34
N GLY A 236 1.71 0.79 -2.38
CA GLY A 236 0.35 0.23 -2.30
C GLY A 236 0.36 -1.26 -1.97
N ILE A 237 1.18 -2.05 -2.67
CA ILE A 237 1.37 -3.47 -2.37
C ILE A 237 1.93 -3.66 -0.95
N GLY A 238 2.98 -2.91 -0.60
CA GLY A 238 3.64 -2.99 0.71
C GLY A 238 2.70 -2.63 1.87
N ALA A 239 1.94 -1.54 1.73
CA ALA A 239 0.96 -1.10 2.71
C ALA A 239 -0.17 -2.12 2.89
N TYR A 240 -0.68 -2.70 1.79
CA TYR A 240 -1.66 -3.78 1.86
C TYR A 240 -1.14 -5.00 2.62
N ILE A 241 0.07 -5.48 2.28
CA ILE A 241 0.70 -6.61 2.98
C ILE A 241 0.78 -6.33 4.47
N PHE A 242 1.20 -5.12 4.83
CA PHE A 242 1.40 -4.72 6.21
C PHE A 242 0.08 -4.60 6.98
N ILE A 243 -0.96 -4.02 6.37
CA ILE A 243 -2.30 -3.94 6.95
C ILE A 243 -2.89 -5.34 7.15
N ALA A 244 -2.84 -6.19 6.13
CA ALA A 244 -3.37 -7.55 6.22
C ALA A 244 -2.61 -8.38 7.28
N LEU A 245 -1.29 -8.17 7.40
CA LEU A 245 -0.49 -8.78 8.46
C LEU A 245 -0.91 -8.27 9.86
N VAL A 246 -1.08 -6.96 10.04
CA VAL A 246 -1.53 -6.38 11.31
C VAL A 246 -2.93 -6.88 11.66
N GLU A 247 -3.84 -6.95 10.70
CA GLU A 247 -5.18 -7.51 10.89
C GLU A 247 -5.09 -8.96 11.40
N TYR A 248 -4.28 -9.80 10.76
CA TYR A 248 -4.03 -11.18 11.18
C TYR A 248 -3.47 -11.25 12.61
N LEU A 249 -2.39 -10.52 12.90
CA LEU A 249 -1.69 -10.57 14.19
C LEU A 249 -2.54 -10.04 15.36
N THR A 250 -3.46 -9.12 15.08
CA THR A 250 -4.35 -8.51 16.08
C THR A 250 -5.72 -9.17 16.14
N SER A 251 -5.88 -10.31 15.48
CA SER A 251 -7.09 -11.13 15.55
C SER A 251 -6.90 -12.36 16.44
N GLU A 252 -8.00 -13.06 16.71
CA GLU A 252 -7.99 -14.37 17.37
C GLU A 252 -7.30 -15.44 16.51
N GLU A 253 -7.14 -15.20 15.21
CA GLU A 253 -6.54 -16.12 14.25
C GLU A 253 -5.01 -16.03 14.24
N ALA A 254 -4.41 -15.18 15.09
CA ALA A 254 -2.97 -15.05 15.18
C ALA A 254 -2.33 -16.37 15.64
N GLY A 255 -1.47 -16.94 14.79
CA GLY A 255 -0.85 -18.24 15.00
C GLY A 255 -1.34 -19.31 14.02
N GLU A 256 -2.46 -19.07 13.33
CA GLU A 256 -3.02 -19.99 12.35
C GLU A 256 -2.31 -19.92 10.96
N PRO A 257 -2.38 -20.98 10.14
CA PRO A 257 -1.81 -20.96 8.78
C PRO A 257 -2.30 -19.79 7.90
N LEU A 258 -1.38 -19.21 7.11
CA LEU A 258 -1.64 -18.00 6.32
C LEU A 258 -2.32 -18.23 4.95
N ALA A 259 -2.47 -19.48 4.51
CA ALA A 259 -2.90 -19.80 3.15
C ALA A 259 -4.31 -19.25 2.82
N GLY A 260 -4.45 -18.59 1.66
CA GLY A 260 -5.74 -18.09 1.14
C GLY A 260 -6.26 -16.78 1.76
N ARG A 261 -5.49 -16.17 2.68
CA ARG A 261 -5.89 -14.95 3.41
C ARG A 261 -5.52 -13.64 2.70
N PHE A 262 -4.58 -13.66 1.76
CA PHE A 262 -4.05 -12.47 1.10
C PHE A 262 -4.50 -12.37 -0.36
N ALA A 263 -4.48 -11.15 -0.90
CA ALA A 263 -4.72 -10.85 -2.31
C ALA A 263 -3.55 -11.33 -3.18
N TRP A 264 -3.81 -11.49 -4.48
CA TRP A 264 -2.77 -11.62 -5.49
C TRP A 264 -1.89 -10.35 -5.51
N PRO A 265 -0.56 -10.45 -5.74
CA PRO A 265 0.23 -11.66 -6.00
C PRO A 265 0.73 -12.36 -4.73
N ILE A 266 0.34 -11.89 -3.54
CA ILE A 266 0.89 -12.34 -2.25
C ILE A 266 0.52 -13.79 -1.96
N ASP A 267 -0.70 -14.19 -2.32
CA ASP A 267 -1.17 -15.56 -2.17
C ASP A 267 -0.31 -16.58 -2.93
N LEU A 268 0.22 -16.23 -4.12
CA LEU A 268 1.11 -17.09 -4.90
C LEU A 268 2.39 -17.44 -4.15
N PHE A 269 2.96 -16.49 -3.39
CA PHE A 269 4.17 -16.73 -2.61
C PHE A 269 3.94 -17.56 -1.35
N LEU A 270 2.69 -17.65 -0.89
CA LEU A 270 2.29 -18.37 0.33
C LEU A 270 1.71 -19.76 0.04
N ARG A 271 1.21 -20.02 -1.17
CA ARG A 271 0.77 -21.37 -1.58
C ARG A 271 1.95 -22.34 -1.51
N ARG A 272 1.89 -23.31 -0.60
CA ARG A 272 2.75 -24.49 -0.68
C ARG A 272 2.40 -25.26 -1.96
N PRO A 273 3.38 -25.85 -2.68
CA PRO A 273 3.05 -26.88 -3.65
C PRO A 273 2.21 -27.92 -2.90
N ARG A 274 1.06 -28.31 -3.46
CA ARG A 274 0.28 -29.43 -2.90
C ARG A 274 1.26 -30.58 -2.73
N SER A 275 1.52 -31.00 -1.49
CA SER A 275 2.12 -32.29 -1.25
C SER A 275 1.20 -33.29 -1.93
N THR A 276 1.66 -33.92 -3.01
CA THR A 276 1.06 -35.16 -3.49
C THR A 276 0.84 -36.02 -2.25
N PRO A 277 -0.40 -36.49 -1.99
CA PRO A 277 -0.63 -37.36 -0.85
C PRO A 277 0.40 -38.49 -0.96
N ASN A 278 1.10 -38.77 0.15
CA ASN A 278 1.96 -39.93 0.24
C ASN A 278 1.08 -41.15 -0.04
N ILE A 279 1.07 -41.61 -1.30
CA ILE A 279 0.59 -42.94 -1.62
C ILE A 279 1.63 -43.86 -1.01
N ILE A 280 1.38 -44.24 0.24
CA ILE A 280 2.05 -45.38 0.84
C ILE A 280 1.61 -46.56 -0.02
N ARG A 281 2.46 -46.97 -0.98
CA ARG A 281 2.33 -48.27 -1.62
C ARG A 281 2.60 -49.31 -0.54
N THR A 282 1.57 -49.71 0.19
CA THR A 282 1.56 -51.01 0.85
C THR A 282 1.59 -52.06 -0.25
N GLY A 283 2.54 -52.98 -0.16
CA GLY A 283 2.90 -53.93 -1.22
C GLY A 283 1.87 -55.02 -1.51
N TYR A 284 0.58 -54.79 -1.30
CA TYR A 284 -0.47 -55.77 -1.60
C TYR A 284 -1.74 -55.06 -2.08
N GLY A 285 -2.17 -55.41 -3.29
CA GLY A 285 -3.57 -55.46 -3.75
C GLY A 285 -4.45 -54.22 -3.59
N THR A 286 -4.92 -53.71 -4.73
CA THR A 286 -6.13 -52.89 -4.90
C THR A 286 -7.13 -52.92 -3.73
N LEU A 287 -7.66 -51.76 -3.33
CA LEU A 287 -9.06 -51.63 -2.91
C LEU A 287 -9.57 -50.18 -3.06
N SER A 288 -10.88 -50.11 -3.24
CA SER A 288 -11.68 -49.01 -3.76
C SER A 288 -11.74 -47.78 -2.84
N ALA A 289 -12.09 -46.64 -3.47
CA ALA A 289 -12.70 -45.52 -2.78
C ALA A 289 -13.92 -46.01 -1.95
N ALA A 290 -14.03 -45.53 -0.71
CA ALA A 290 -15.23 -45.66 0.11
C ALA A 290 -15.91 -44.29 0.23
N PRO A 291 -17.25 -44.25 0.26
CA PRO A 291 -18.04 -43.04 0.06
C PRO A 291 -18.20 -42.20 1.34
N GLU A 292 -18.62 -40.96 1.14
CA GLU A 292 -19.17 -40.04 2.14
C GLU A 292 -20.15 -40.75 3.08
N ASN A 293 -20.09 -40.43 4.37
CA ASN A 293 -21.30 -40.37 5.17
C ASN A 293 -21.30 -39.14 6.09
N ILE A 294 -22.47 -38.53 6.03
CA ILE A 294 -22.99 -37.42 6.81
C ILE A 294 -23.33 -37.98 8.21
N ASP A 295 -22.95 -37.23 9.24
CA ASP A 295 -23.75 -36.94 10.44
C ASP A 295 -23.31 -35.58 11.00
#